data_AF-A0A4P8J0W6-F1
#
_entry.id   AF-A0A4P8J0W6-F1
#
_cell.length_a   1.000
_cell.length_b   1.000
_cell.length_c   1.000
_cell.angle_alpha   90.00
_cell.angle_beta   90.00
_cell.angle_gamma   90.00
#
_symmetry.space_group_name_H-M   'P 1'
#
loop_
_entity.id
_entity.type
_entity.pdbx_description
1 polymer ?
#
loop_
_entity_poly.entity_id
_entity_poly.type
_entity_poly.pdbx_seq_one_letter_code
_entity_poly.pdbx_strand_id
1 'polypeptide(L)'
;MQNSGYEPMVCGDLPILVVTPHTGTALPSELLRHPAWVPIEGRLADPAGTLLRSAARRAGASVFSAHYHPCVIDFNVAADNRSLTPSLNRLGLCRTHTSRGEALYEPGAELSADEVERRVEAYWRPFHRCVADELSRLRARHEHVLLLVSHASFWLSPYRLQPGGMDCNVGTYRGESCDRRLVSSLTEAVQAHGRSWVVNGRIADCFAAQHYGQPAAGVHAIELEVAGRWRTDCTACIDEAAAGSAGLEAVWLDVLRALELRLKQLSRAETL
;
A
#
# COMPACT_ATOMS: atom_id res chain seq x y z
N MET A 1 -4.15 23.29 -12.09
CA MET A 1 -3.35 22.11 -12.51
C MET A 1 -4.04 20.88 -11.95
N GLN A 2 -4.46 19.94 -12.81
CA GLN A 2 -4.90 18.63 -12.34
C GLN A 2 -3.71 17.93 -11.69
N ASN A 3 -3.88 17.45 -10.46
CA ASN A 3 -2.85 16.68 -9.75
C ASN A 3 -2.76 15.29 -10.40
N SER A 4 -1.55 14.78 -10.65
CA SER A 4 -1.27 13.47 -11.28
C SER A 4 -1.70 12.26 -10.44
N GLY A 5 -2.47 12.47 -9.37
CA GLY A 5 -3.00 11.43 -8.49
C GLY A 5 -2.06 10.94 -7.39
N TYR A 6 -0.89 11.56 -7.24
CA TYR A 6 0.10 11.20 -6.23
C TYR A 6 0.80 12.40 -5.61
N GLU A 7 1.41 12.19 -4.46
CA GLU A 7 2.28 13.15 -3.79
C GLU A 7 3.69 13.13 -4.39
N PRO A 8 4.44 14.24 -4.35
CA PRO A 8 5.84 14.25 -4.78
C PRO A 8 6.66 13.12 -4.11
N MET A 9 7.38 12.35 -4.92
CA MET A 9 8.29 11.31 -4.45
C MET A 9 9.37 11.91 -3.54
N VAL A 10 9.62 11.26 -2.40
CA VAL A 10 10.83 11.51 -1.60
C VAL A 10 11.84 10.44 -1.97
N CYS A 11 12.92 10.83 -2.66
CA CYS A 11 13.97 9.88 -3.04
C CYS A 11 14.95 9.66 -1.87
N GLY A 12 15.23 8.40 -1.57
CA GLY A 12 16.25 7.97 -0.63
C GLY A 12 17.34 7.14 -1.30
N ASP A 13 18.30 6.66 -0.52
CA ASP A 13 19.43 5.87 -1.03
C ASP A 13 19.43 4.42 -0.54
N LEU A 14 18.52 4.04 0.37
CA LEU A 14 18.35 2.64 0.76
C LEU A 14 17.84 1.79 -0.42
N PRO A 15 18.14 0.48 -0.47
CA PRO A 15 17.59 -0.44 -1.46
C PRO A 15 16.10 -0.77 -1.22
N ILE A 16 15.33 0.17 -0.68
CA ILE A 16 13.92 0.00 -0.32
C ILE A 16 13.13 1.18 -0.87
N LEU A 17 12.09 0.88 -1.64
CA LEU A 17 11.03 1.80 -2.04
C LEU A 17 9.76 1.44 -1.27
N VAL A 18 9.27 2.37 -0.45
CA VAL A 18 7.99 2.25 0.24
C VAL A 18 6.89 2.94 -0.55
N VAL A 19 5.83 2.21 -0.89
CA VAL A 19 4.67 2.74 -1.60
C VAL A 19 3.42 2.61 -0.75
N THR A 20 2.69 3.71 -0.56
CA THR A 20 1.49 3.74 0.29
C THR A 20 0.25 4.16 -0.53
N PRO A 21 -0.29 3.25 -1.36
CA PRO A 21 -1.36 3.55 -2.33
C PRO A 21 -2.68 3.97 -1.68
N HIS A 22 -2.88 3.68 -0.39
CA HIS A 22 -4.13 3.90 0.33
C HIS A 22 -4.06 4.97 1.43
N THR A 23 -3.02 5.80 1.38
CA THR A 23 -2.84 6.93 2.32
C THR A 23 -3.41 8.26 1.80
N GLY A 24 -3.79 8.30 0.52
CA GLY A 24 -4.45 9.45 -0.08
C GLY A 24 -5.86 9.65 0.48
N THR A 25 -6.27 10.91 0.63
CA THR A 25 -7.58 11.29 1.20
C THR A 25 -8.32 12.30 0.33
N ALA A 26 -7.68 12.81 -0.73
CA ALA A 26 -8.28 13.78 -1.62
C ALA A 26 -9.38 13.13 -2.48
N LEU A 27 -10.41 13.91 -2.79
CA LEU A 27 -11.44 13.58 -3.76
C LEU A 27 -11.44 14.64 -4.87
N PRO A 28 -11.58 14.26 -6.15
CA PRO A 28 -11.92 15.22 -7.19
C PRO A 28 -13.24 15.94 -6.84
N SER A 29 -13.25 17.27 -6.95
CA SER A 29 -14.39 18.11 -6.55
C SER A 29 -15.70 17.72 -7.24
N GLU A 30 -15.62 17.19 -8.46
CA GLU A 30 -16.79 16.71 -9.20
C GLU A 30 -17.51 15.53 -8.52
N LEU A 31 -16.84 14.76 -7.66
CA LEU A 31 -17.46 13.66 -6.93
C LEU A 31 -18.31 14.14 -5.75
N LEU A 32 -18.01 15.32 -5.21
CA LEU A 32 -18.74 15.90 -4.07
C LEU A 32 -20.17 16.32 -4.44
N ARG A 33 -20.52 16.35 -5.73
CA ARG A 33 -21.92 16.51 -6.18
C ARG A 33 -22.80 15.32 -5.77
N HIS A 34 -22.20 14.17 -5.50
CA HIS A 34 -22.88 12.97 -5.03
C HIS A 34 -22.79 12.92 -3.49
N PRO A 35 -23.92 13.02 -2.75
CA PRO A 35 -23.89 13.13 -1.29
C PRO A 35 -23.14 12.00 -0.57
N ALA A 36 -23.12 10.80 -1.16
CA ALA A 36 -22.43 9.63 -0.61
C ALA A 36 -20.89 9.77 -0.56
N TRP A 37 -20.29 10.73 -1.27
CA TRP A 37 -18.86 11.01 -1.22
C TRP A 37 -18.45 11.94 -0.09
N VAL A 38 -19.38 12.76 0.43
CA VAL A 38 -19.09 13.73 1.51
C VAL A 38 -18.50 13.03 2.75
N PRO A 39 -19.01 11.88 3.22
CA PRO A 39 -18.42 11.17 4.37
C PRO A 39 -17.06 10.49 4.10
N ILE A 40 -16.57 10.51 2.85
CA ILE A 40 -15.30 9.92 2.44
C ILE A 40 -14.22 10.98 2.34
N GLU A 41 -14.59 12.24 2.08
CA GLU A 41 -13.65 13.34 1.96
C GLU A 41 -12.76 13.47 3.20
N GLY A 42 -11.44 13.50 3.01
CA GLY A 42 -10.47 13.60 4.10
C GLY A 42 -10.30 12.34 4.94
N ARG A 43 -11.08 11.28 4.69
CA ARG A 43 -11.04 10.06 5.49
C ARG A 43 -9.80 9.22 5.17
N LEU A 44 -9.10 8.76 6.21
CA LEU A 44 -7.94 7.88 6.05
C LEU A 44 -8.34 6.41 5.94
N ALA A 45 -7.84 5.72 4.90
CA ALA A 45 -8.06 4.29 4.69
C ALA A 45 -6.93 3.41 5.25
N ASP A 46 -5.73 3.97 5.42
CA ASP A 46 -4.55 3.24 5.90
C ASP A 46 -3.73 4.02 6.94
N PRO A 47 -4.14 4.04 8.22
CA PRO A 47 -3.36 4.68 9.29
C PRO A 47 -1.96 4.07 9.48
N ALA A 48 -1.83 2.75 9.31
CA ALA A 48 -0.53 2.08 9.44
C ALA A 48 0.43 2.47 8.31
N GLY A 49 -0.07 2.60 7.08
CA GLY A 49 0.69 3.13 5.95
C GLY A 49 1.22 4.54 6.19
N THR A 50 0.47 5.42 6.85
CA THR A 50 0.96 6.76 7.22
C THR A 50 2.16 6.70 8.17
N LEU A 51 2.14 5.78 9.14
CA LEU A 51 3.27 5.58 10.07
C LEU A 51 4.46 4.91 9.37
N LEU A 52 4.23 3.93 8.51
CA LEU A 52 5.27 3.30 7.69
C LEU A 52 5.96 4.34 6.79
N ARG A 53 5.18 5.21 6.15
CA ARG A 53 5.67 6.33 5.35
C ARG A 53 6.59 7.25 6.15
N SER A 54 6.19 7.60 7.37
CA SER A 54 7.00 8.43 8.29
C SER A 54 8.33 7.74 8.64
N ALA A 55 8.27 6.48 9.09
CA ALA A 55 9.44 5.70 9.43
C ALA A 55 10.40 5.51 8.25
N ALA A 56 9.87 5.24 7.04
CA ALA A 56 10.65 5.08 5.82
C ALA A 56 11.42 6.35 5.44
N ARG A 57 10.77 7.51 5.53
CA ARG A 57 11.44 8.81 5.31
C ARG A 57 12.56 9.02 6.33
N ARG A 58 12.32 8.72 7.61
CA ARG A 58 13.32 8.82 8.68
C ARG A 58 14.50 7.87 8.47
N ALA A 59 14.25 6.69 7.92
CA ALA A 59 15.28 5.71 7.60
C ALA A 59 16.10 6.06 6.35
N GLY A 60 15.65 7.01 5.51
CA GLY A 60 16.30 7.36 4.24
C GLY A 60 15.94 6.42 3.08
N ALA A 61 14.81 5.71 3.18
CA ALA A 61 14.24 4.97 2.06
C ALA A 61 13.50 5.90 1.09
N SER A 62 13.35 5.48 -0.16
CA SER A 62 12.46 6.17 -1.09
C SER A 62 11.01 5.94 -0.71
N VAL A 63 10.17 6.96 -0.88
CA VAL A 63 8.78 6.95 -0.44
C VAL A 63 7.87 7.58 -1.48
N PHE A 64 6.81 6.86 -1.83
CA PHE A 64 5.78 7.31 -2.77
C PHE A 64 4.37 7.06 -2.24
N SER A 65 3.48 8.03 -2.40
CA SER A 65 2.13 7.95 -1.84
C SER A 65 1.09 8.42 -2.84
N ALA A 66 -0.07 7.76 -2.83
CA ALA A 66 -1.24 8.25 -3.55
C ALA A 66 -1.76 9.55 -2.94
N HIS A 67 -2.30 10.42 -3.79
CA HIS A 67 -2.99 11.65 -3.39
C HIS A 67 -4.48 11.39 -3.17
N TYR A 68 -5.10 10.66 -4.12
CA TYR A 68 -6.52 10.37 -4.08
C TYR A 68 -6.88 9.22 -3.14
N HIS A 69 -8.08 9.31 -2.56
CA HIS A 69 -8.66 8.21 -1.79
C HIS A 69 -8.83 6.96 -2.67
N PRO A 70 -8.55 5.74 -2.16
CA PRO A 70 -8.73 4.47 -2.89
C PRO A 70 -10.15 4.13 -3.36
N CYS A 71 -11.13 5.00 -3.09
CA CYS A 71 -12.46 4.91 -3.70
C CYS A 71 -12.49 5.55 -5.08
N VAL A 72 -11.71 6.61 -5.30
CA VAL A 72 -11.59 7.31 -6.57
C VAL A 72 -10.91 6.42 -7.59
N ILE A 73 -9.74 5.92 -7.23
CA ILE A 73 -8.99 4.91 -7.99
C ILE A 73 -8.06 4.17 -7.01
N ASP A 74 -8.07 2.85 -7.09
CA ASP A 74 -7.24 1.98 -6.27
C ASP A 74 -5.95 1.67 -7.04
N PHE A 75 -4.85 2.33 -6.65
CA PHE A 75 -3.53 2.15 -7.26
C PHE A 75 -2.91 0.77 -7.00
N ASN A 76 -3.57 -0.08 -6.22
CA ASN A 76 -3.13 -1.44 -5.96
C ASN A 76 -4.09 -2.48 -6.55
N VAL A 77 -4.78 -2.10 -7.64
CA VAL A 77 -5.60 -2.96 -8.47
C VAL A 77 -5.15 -2.80 -9.92
N ALA A 78 -5.14 -3.90 -10.67
CA ALA A 78 -4.78 -3.89 -12.08
C ALA A 78 -5.75 -3.03 -12.92
N ALA A 79 -5.22 -2.28 -13.89
CA ALA A 79 -6.01 -1.37 -14.73
C ALA A 79 -7.03 -2.08 -15.65
N ASP A 80 -6.90 -3.38 -15.86
CA ASP A 80 -7.81 -4.24 -16.62
C ASP A 80 -8.91 -4.86 -15.75
N ASN A 81 -8.82 -4.78 -14.41
CA ASN A 81 -9.88 -5.17 -13.49
C ASN A 81 -10.99 -4.10 -13.43
N ARG A 82 -11.60 -3.88 -14.59
CA ARG A 82 -12.60 -2.85 -14.88
C ARG A 82 -14.02 -3.32 -14.61
N SER A 83 -14.25 -4.27 -13.69
CA SER A 83 -15.58 -4.85 -13.52
C SER A 83 -16.61 -3.77 -13.17
N LEU A 84 -17.36 -3.30 -14.17
CA LEU A 84 -18.40 -2.28 -14.09
C LEU A 84 -19.77 -2.93 -13.93
N THR A 85 -19.85 -4.02 -13.17
CA THR A 85 -21.14 -4.66 -12.91
C THR A 85 -21.96 -3.77 -11.97
N PRO A 86 -23.28 -3.59 -12.20
CA PRO A 86 -24.19 -2.95 -11.25
C PRO A 86 -24.24 -3.69 -9.90
N SER A 87 -23.79 -4.94 -9.86
CA SER A 87 -23.60 -5.71 -8.63
C SER A 87 -22.38 -5.22 -7.85
N LEU A 88 -22.50 -5.39 -6.54
CA LEU A 88 -21.59 -4.97 -5.48
C LEU A 88 -20.09 -5.16 -5.81
N ASN A 89 -19.44 -4.17 -6.44
CA ASN A 89 -18.00 -4.20 -6.68
C ASN A 89 -17.22 -3.53 -5.54
N ARG A 90 -16.82 -4.32 -4.55
CA ARG A 90 -15.98 -3.90 -3.41
C ARG A 90 -14.47 -3.95 -3.69
N LEU A 91 -14.04 -4.40 -4.86
CA LEU A 91 -12.62 -4.70 -5.16
C LEU A 91 -12.18 -4.16 -6.53
N GLY A 92 -12.99 -3.31 -7.15
CA GLY A 92 -12.73 -2.74 -8.46
C GLY A 92 -11.76 -1.58 -8.41
N LEU A 93 -11.08 -1.35 -9.54
CA LEU A 93 -10.16 -0.24 -9.76
C LEU A 93 -10.76 1.11 -9.38
N CYS A 94 -12.03 1.35 -9.70
CA CYS A 94 -12.80 2.49 -9.20
C CYS A 94 -14.01 1.94 -8.45
N ARG A 95 -14.22 2.39 -7.20
CA ARG A 95 -15.27 1.83 -6.36
C ARG A 95 -16.61 2.46 -6.73
N THR A 96 -17.64 1.61 -6.84
CA THR A 96 -19.04 2.05 -7.04
C THR A 96 -19.82 2.06 -5.73
N HIS A 97 -19.33 1.36 -4.71
CA HIS A 97 -19.96 1.25 -3.41
C HIS A 97 -18.96 1.46 -2.28
N THR A 98 -19.50 1.87 -1.14
CA THR A 98 -18.80 1.88 0.12
C THR A 98 -18.45 0.46 0.59
N SER A 99 -17.55 0.31 1.55
CA SER A 99 -17.29 -1.02 2.14
C SER A 99 -18.48 -1.58 2.92
N ARG A 100 -19.45 -0.71 3.28
CA ARG A 100 -20.74 -1.08 3.87
C ARG A 100 -21.79 -1.45 2.82
N GLY A 101 -21.54 -1.17 1.54
CA GLY A 101 -22.42 -1.51 0.41
C GLY A 101 -23.38 -0.38 0.01
N GLU A 102 -23.18 0.84 0.51
CA GLU A 102 -23.92 2.03 0.06
C GLU A 102 -23.38 2.46 -1.30
N ALA A 103 -24.26 2.80 -2.25
CA ALA A 103 -23.84 3.29 -3.55
C ALA A 103 -23.14 4.65 -3.41
N LEU A 104 -22.00 4.81 -4.08
CA LEU A 104 -21.27 6.08 -4.14
C LEU A 104 -21.86 7.04 -5.16
N TYR A 105 -22.58 6.50 -6.14
CA TYR A 105 -23.23 7.26 -7.21
C TYR A 105 -24.74 7.10 -7.10
N GLU A 106 -25.46 8.15 -7.43
CA GLU A 106 -26.92 8.08 -7.56
C GLU A 106 -27.31 7.22 -8.77
N PRO A 107 -28.50 6.59 -8.76
CA PRO A 107 -28.97 5.82 -9.91
C PRO A 107 -28.94 6.65 -11.20
N GLY A 108 -28.32 6.12 -12.26
CA GLY A 108 -28.15 6.81 -13.53
C GLY A 108 -26.94 7.75 -13.61
N ALA A 109 -26.17 7.90 -12.52
CA ALA A 109 -24.91 8.64 -12.48
C ALA A 109 -23.69 7.73 -12.25
N GLU A 110 -23.83 6.44 -12.58
CA GLU A 110 -22.77 5.46 -12.44
C GLU A 110 -21.53 5.84 -13.26
N LEU A 111 -20.38 5.36 -12.79
CA LEU A 111 -19.10 5.61 -13.45
C LEU A 111 -19.09 4.98 -14.84
N SER A 112 -18.93 5.81 -15.88
CA SER A 112 -18.82 5.31 -17.26
C SER A 112 -17.44 4.67 -17.52
N ALA A 113 -17.37 3.81 -18.53
CA ALA A 113 -16.10 3.22 -18.98
C ALA A 113 -15.09 4.31 -19.41
N ASP A 114 -15.55 5.36 -20.07
CA ASP A 114 -14.72 6.49 -20.50
C ASP A 114 -14.13 7.25 -19.30
N GLU A 115 -14.91 7.43 -18.23
CA GLU A 115 -14.41 8.07 -17.01
C GLU A 115 -13.40 7.17 -16.26
N VAL A 116 -13.61 5.86 -16.25
CA VAL A 116 -12.59 4.91 -15.73
C VAL A 116 -11.30 5.02 -16.54
N GLU A 117 -11.38 5.00 -17.88
CA GLU A 117 -10.21 5.14 -18.75
C GLU A 117 -9.49 6.47 -18.48
N ARG A 118 -10.23 7.57 -18.37
CA ARG A 118 -9.66 8.88 -18.04
C ARG A 118 -8.88 8.84 -16.73
N ARG A 119 -9.40 8.20 -15.67
CA ARG A 119 -8.68 8.05 -14.40
C ARG A 119 -7.45 7.15 -14.52
N VAL A 120 -7.52 6.10 -15.33
CA VAL A 120 -6.37 5.25 -15.64
C VAL A 120 -5.25 6.07 -16.28
N GLU A 121 -5.56 6.82 -17.33
CA GLU A 121 -4.57 7.62 -18.05
C GLU A 121 -4.03 8.79 -17.22
N ALA A 122 -4.92 9.47 -16.47
CA ALA A 122 -4.56 10.67 -15.73
C ALA A 122 -3.89 10.40 -14.38
N TYR A 123 -4.21 9.28 -13.72
CA TYR A 123 -3.77 9.00 -12.35
C TYR A 123 -2.98 7.70 -12.26
N TRP A 124 -3.57 6.57 -12.68
CA TRP A 124 -2.97 5.25 -12.50
C TRP A 124 -1.67 5.09 -13.27
N ARG A 125 -1.65 5.34 -14.59
CA ARG A 125 -0.42 5.16 -15.39
C ARG A 125 0.71 6.07 -14.93
N PRO A 126 0.50 7.37 -14.66
CA PRO A 126 1.53 8.21 -14.07
C PRO A 126 2.10 7.66 -12.77
N PHE A 127 1.24 7.19 -11.86
CA PHE A 127 1.66 6.58 -10.59
C PHE A 127 2.58 5.38 -10.82
N HIS A 128 2.15 4.42 -11.65
CA HIS A 128 2.92 3.19 -11.89
C HIS A 128 4.21 3.44 -12.68
N ARG A 129 4.26 4.45 -13.56
CA ARG A 129 5.51 4.89 -14.19
C ARG A 129 6.50 5.40 -13.15
N CYS A 130 6.07 6.26 -12.23
CA CYS A 130 6.96 6.76 -11.17
C CYS A 130 7.51 5.65 -10.28
N VAL A 131 6.71 4.63 -9.95
CA VAL A 131 7.18 3.45 -9.20
C VAL A 131 8.23 2.69 -10.01
N ALA A 132 7.98 2.41 -11.29
CA ALA A 132 8.91 1.68 -12.15
C ALA A 132 10.24 2.43 -12.37
N ASP A 133 10.17 3.75 -12.57
CA ASP A 133 11.34 4.62 -12.75
C ASP A 133 12.21 4.60 -11.49
N GLU A 134 11.59 4.66 -10.31
CA GLU A 134 12.30 4.67 -9.03
C GLU A 134 12.91 3.31 -8.69
N LEU A 135 12.20 2.20 -8.96
CA LEU A 135 12.76 0.86 -8.85
C LEU A 135 13.98 0.70 -9.77
N SER A 136 13.90 1.21 -11.00
CA SER A 136 15.01 1.20 -11.95
C SER A 136 16.20 2.02 -11.44
N ARG A 137 15.94 3.20 -10.87
CA ARG A 137 16.96 4.07 -10.27
C ARG A 137 17.69 3.39 -9.10
N LEU A 138 16.95 2.71 -8.23
CA LEU A 138 17.50 1.97 -7.10
C LEU A 138 18.27 0.73 -7.58
N ARG A 139 17.75 -0.02 -8.56
CA ARG A 139 18.43 -1.18 -9.14
C ARG A 139 19.75 -0.82 -9.81
N ALA A 140 19.85 0.35 -10.42
CA ALA A 140 21.13 0.83 -10.97
C ALA A 140 22.22 1.06 -9.90
N ARG A 141 21.84 1.14 -8.61
CA ARG A 141 22.75 1.38 -7.47
C ARG A 141 22.92 0.16 -6.57
N HIS A 142 21.92 -0.70 -6.52
CA HIS A 142 21.85 -1.85 -5.63
C HIS A 142 21.46 -3.08 -6.43
N GLU A 143 22.17 -4.18 -6.24
CA GLU A 143 21.91 -5.45 -6.92
C GLU A 143 20.52 -6.03 -6.58
N HIS A 144 20.10 -5.88 -5.32
CA HIS A 144 18.77 -6.24 -4.87
C HIS A 144 18.05 -5.00 -4.32
N VAL A 145 16.79 -4.82 -4.71
CA VAL A 145 15.90 -3.80 -4.14
C VAL A 145 14.58 -4.41 -3.71
N LEU A 146 13.92 -3.77 -2.75
CA LEU A 146 12.61 -4.17 -2.27
C LEU A 146 11.58 -3.05 -2.49
N LEU A 147 10.50 -3.39 -3.19
CA LEU A 147 9.24 -2.67 -3.14
C LEU A 147 8.43 -3.14 -1.92
N LEU A 148 8.19 -2.25 -0.97
CA LEU A 148 7.34 -2.52 0.19
C LEU A 148 6.04 -1.72 0.08
N VAL A 149 4.91 -2.40 -0.12
CA VAL A 149 3.61 -1.75 -0.36
C VAL A 149 2.68 -1.92 0.83
N SER A 150 2.12 -0.82 1.34
CA SER A 150 1.08 -0.91 2.36
C SER A 150 -0.31 -1.12 1.73
N HIS A 151 -1.11 -1.99 2.33
CA HIS A 151 -2.51 -2.19 2.01
C HIS A 151 -3.42 -1.49 3.01
N ALA A 152 -4.67 -1.23 2.57
CA ALA A 152 -5.64 -0.54 3.38
C ALA A 152 -6.04 -1.42 4.56
N SER A 153 -5.74 -0.93 5.75
CA SER A 153 -5.99 -1.61 7.02
C SER A 153 -7.39 -1.32 7.57
N PHE A 154 -8.03 -0.22 7.17
CA PHE A 154 -9.24 0.27 7.84
C PHE A 154 -10.55 -0.11 7.14
N TRP A 155 -11.33 0.88 6.70
CA TRP A 155 -12.69 0.68 6.20
C TRP A 155 -12.74 -0.21 4.95
N LEU A 156 -11.66 -0.26 4.18
CA LEU A 156 -11.53 -1.08 2.98
C LEU A 156 -10.90 -2.45 3.24
N SER A 157 -10.51 -2.76 4.49
CA SER A 157 -9.81 -3.99 4.82
C SER A 157 -10.70 -5.24 4.74
N PRO A 158 -10.20 -6.34 4.16
CA PRO A 158 -10.84 -7.66 4.24
C PRO A 158 -10.88 -8.23 5.67
N TYR A 159 -10.10 -7.69 6.61
CA TYR A 159 -10.05 -8.09 8.02
C TYR A 159 -10.87 -7.18 8.95
N ARG A 160 -11.60 -6.18 8.42
CA ARG A 160 -12.34 -5.19 9.22
C ARG A 160 -13.35 -5.77 10.24
N LEU A 161 -13.84 -6.99 10.00
CA LEU A 161 -14.84 -7.69 10.84
C LEU A 161 -14.24 -8.78 11.74
N GLN A 162 -12.91 -8.86 11.88
CA GLN A 162 -12.25 -9.90 12.70
C GLN A 162 -11.57 -9.29 13.94
N PRO A 163 -12.29 -9.14 15.05
CA PRO A 163 -11.66 -8.90 16.35
C PRO A 163 -10.64 -10.01 16.63
N GLY A 164 -9.37 -9.65 16.83
CA GLY A 164 -8.28 -10.62 17.09
C GLY A 164 -7.59 -11.22 15.85
N GLY A 165 -7.81 -10.67 14.65
CA GLY A 165 -7.03 -11.03 13.47
C GLY A 165 -5.51 -10.78 13.63
N MET A 166 -4.70 -11.41 12.78
CA MET A 166 -3.24 -11.29 12.80
C MET A 166 -2.81 -9.83 12.58
N ASP A 167 -1.85 -9.34 13.38
CA ASP A 167 -1.44 -7.93 13.36
C ASP A 167 -0.75 -7.54 12.06
N CYS A 168 0.09 -8.40 11.50
CA CYS A 168 0.81 -8.18 10.25
C CYS A 168 0.50 -9.28 9.25
N ASN A 169 -0.17 -8.93 8.15
CA ASN A 169 -0.44 -9.85 7.06
C ASN A 169 0.56 -9.52 5.96
N VAL A 170 1.32 -10.52 5.51
CA VAL A 170 2.35 -10.38 4.48
C VAL A 170 1.89 -11.09 3.21
N GLY A 171 1.91 -10.40 2.08
CA GLY A 171 1.60 -10.94 0.76
C GLY A 171 2.83 -10.97 -0.12
N THR A 172 3.14 -12.15 -0.68
CA THR A 172 4.35 -12.36 -1.49
C THR A 172 4.09 -13.11 -2.79
N TYR A 173 2.87 -12.99 -3.32
CA TYR A 173 2.44 -13.74 -4.49
C TYR A 173 2.78 -15.24 -4.35
N ARG A 174 2.33 -15.83 -3.24
CA ARG A 174 2.60 -17.24 -2.88
C ARG A 174 4.08 -17.61 -2.75
N GLY A 175 4.95 -16.64 -2.53
CA GLY A 175 6.39 -16.83 -2.36
C GLY A 175 7.21 -16.48 -3.61
N GLU A 176 6.56 -16.12 -4.72
CA GLU A 176 7.23 -15.86 -6.00
C GLU A 176 7.75 -14.41 -6.13
N SER A 177 7.25 -13.46 -5.33
CA SER A 177 7.60 -12.04 -5.50
C SER A 177 8.87 -11.59 -4.76
N CYS A 178 9.43 -12.41 -3.87
CA CYS A 178 10.62 -12.03 -3.07
C CYS A 178 11.41 -13.25 -2.57
N ASP A 179 12.69 -13.05 -2.21
CA ASP A 179 13.43 -14.08 -1.47
C ASP A 179 12.82 -14.30 -0.07
N ARG A 180 12.57 -15.57 0.29
CA ARG A 180 11.97 -15.95 1.58
C ARG A 180 12.69 -15.38 2.81
N ARG A 181 13.99 -15.12 2.73
CA ARG A 181 14.79 -14.56 3.83
C ARG A 181 14.38 -13.12 4.16
N LEU A 182 13.87 -12.37 3.19
CA LEU A 182 13.29 -11.04 3.42
C LEU A 182 12.02 -11.15 4.27
N VAL A 183 11.16 -12.13 3.95
CA VAL A 183 9.95 -12.42 4.72
C VAL A 183 10.30 -12.82 6.14
N SER A 184 11.25 -13.73 6.33
CA SER A 184 11.71 -14.13 7.67
C SER A 184 12.17 -12.92 8.49
N SER A 185 13.08 -12.10 7.94
CA SER A 185 13.59 -10.91 8.63
C SER A 185 12.49 -9.89 8.98
N LEU A 186 11.50 -9.71 8.11
CA LEU A 186 10.33 -8.88 8.40
C LEU A 186 9.51 -9.45 9.55
N THR A 187 9.14 -10.73 9.46
CA THR A 187 8.28 -11.37 10.45
C THR A 187 8.93 -11.50 11.82
N GLU A 188 10.25 -11.74 11.88
CA GLU A 188 11.04 -11.75 13.11
C GLU A 188 11.05 -10.37 13.79
N ALA A 189 11.26 -9.30 13.00
CA ALA A 189 11.21 -7.93 13.54
C ALA A 189 9.82 -7.58 14.07
N VAL A 190 8.76 -7.94 13.35
CA VAL A 190 7.37 -7.77 13.80
C VAL A 190 7.11 -8.55 15.10
N GLN A 191 7.55 -9.82 15.17
CA GLN A 191 7.37 -10.68 16.33
C GLN A 191 8.15 -10.20 17.56
N ALA A 192 9.35 -9.62 17.38
CA ALA A 192 10.14 -9.03 18.46
C ALA A 192 9.40 -7.89 19.18
N HIS A 193 8.48 -7.22 18.48
CA HIS A 193 7.58 -6.19 19.02
C HIS A 193 6.24 -6.77 19.54
N GLY A 194 6.15 -8.08 19.74
CA GLY A 194 4.95 -8.75 20.27
C GLY A 194 3.75 -8.74 19.34
N ARG A 195 3.97 -8.51 18.03
CA ARG A 195 2.92 -8.50 17.00
C ARG A 195 2.84 -9.85 16.32
N SER A 196 1.61 -10.33 16.12
CA SER A 196 1.38 -11.57 15.39
C SER A 196 1.49 -11.35 13.89
N TRP A 197 1.90 -12.37 13.13
CA TRP A 197 2.03 -12.26 11.68
C TRP A 197 1.57 -13.50 10.94
N VAL A 198 1.09 -13.32 9.72
CA VAL A 198 0.76 -14.41 8.79
C VAL A 198 1.27 -14.08 7.40
N VAL A 199 1.81 -15.08 6.70
CA VAL A 199 2.31 -14.94 5.33
C VAL A 199 1.35 -15.64 4.38
N ASN A 200 0.97 -14.96 3.30
CA ASN A 200 0.05 -15.44 2.27
C ASN A 200 -1.27 -15.99 2.84
N GLY A 201 -1.82 -15.28 3.83
CA GLY A 201 -3.16 -15.50 4.36
C GLY A 201 -4.24 -15.03 3.37
N ARG A 202 -5.05 -14.03 3.73
CA ARG A 202 -6.05 -13.47 2.77
C ARG A 202 -5.45 -12.54 1.71
N ILE A 203 -4.15 -12.25 1.80
CA ILE A 203 -3.43 -11.37 0.88
C ILE A 203 -2.36 -12.13 0.10
N ALA A 204 -2.69 -13.34 -0.38
CA ALA A 204 -1.76 -14.21 -1.08
C ALA A 204 -1.49 -13.79 -2.53
N ASP A 205 -2.49 -13.21 -3.20
CA ASP A 205 -2.50 -12.91 -4.64
C ASP A 205 -2.63 -11.41 -4.88
N CYS A 206 -1.76 -10.62 -4.22
CA CYS A 206 -1.82 -9.17 -4.29
C CYS A 206 -1.11 -8.59 -5.53
N PHE A 207 -1.65 -7.47 -6.03
CA PHE A 207 -1.32 -6.90 -7.32
C PHE A 207 0.14 -6.46 -7.42
N ALA A 208 0.65 -5.64 -6.48
CA ALA A 208 2.00 -5.12 -6.58
C ALA A 208 3.07 -6.22 -6.41
N ALA A 209 2.84 -7.22 -5.56
CA ALA A 209 3.68 -8.40 -5.43
C ALA A 209 3.80 -9.15 -6.76
N GLN A 210 2.65 -9.40 -7.41
CA GLN A 210 2.62 -10.07 -8.71
C GLN A 210 3.20 -9.21 -9.84
N HIS A 211 2.93 -7.91 -9.84
CA HIS A 211 3.26 -7.01 -10.94
C HIS A 211 4.73 -6.60 -10.96
N TYR A 212 5.31 -6.33 -9.78
CA TYR A 212 6.67 -5.81 -9.66
C TYR A 212 7.69 -6.87 -9.21
N GLY A 213 7.24 -7.95 -8.56
CA GLY A 213 8.12 -8.99 -8.05
C GLY A 213 8.82 -9.75 -9.17
N GLN A 214 10.14 -9.56 -9.29
CA GLN A 214 11.02 -10.30 -10.18
C GLN A 214 12.33 -10.64 -9.45
N PRO A 215 12.31 -11.56 -8.46
CA PRO A 215 13.48 -11.81 -7.62
C PRO A 215 14.72 -12.24 -8.39
N ALA A 216 14.55 -12.99 -9.49
CA ALA A 216 15.66 -13.40 -10.37
C ALA A 216 16.34 -12.21 -11.07
N ALA A 217 15.67 -11.05 -11.17
CA ALA A 217 16.23 -9.80 -11.67
C ALA A 217 16.65 -8.84 -10.53
N GLY A 218 16.63 -9.29 -9.28
CA GLY A 218 16.96 -8.51 -8.09
C GLY A 218 15.88 -7.50 -7.67
N VAL A 219 14.65 -7.61 -8.19
CA VAL A 219 13.52 -6.77 -7.77
C VAL A 219 12.59 -7.62 -6.91
N HIS A 220 12.55 -7.36 -5.62
CA HIS A 220 11.63 -8.02 -4.70
C HIS A 220 10.42 -7.13 -4.44
N ALA A 221 9.26 -7.72 -4.21
CA ALA A 221 8.06 -7.02 -3.82
C ALA A 221 7.38 -7.74 -2.65
N ILE A 222 7.01 -6.99 -1.62
CA ILE A 222 6.26 -7.46 -0.46
C ILE A 222 5.11 -6.50 -0.24
N GLU A 223 3.91 -7.03 -0.04
CA GLU A 223 2.75 -6.26 0.36
C GLU A 223 2.38 -6.55 1.81
N LEU A 224 1.95 -5.52 2.54
CA LEU A 224 1.67 -5.60 3.96
C LEU A 224 0.30 -5.02 4.29
N GLU A 225 -0.50 -5.78 5.01
CA GLU A 225 -1.71 -5.25 5.65
C GLU A 225 -1.60 -5.36 7.17
N VAL A 226 -1.56 -4.20 7.85
CA VAL A 226 -1.64 -4.15 9.31
C VAL A 226 -3.09 -4.28 9.74
N ALA A 227 -3.39 -5.27 10.59
CA ALA A 227 -4.73 -5.50 11.10
C ALA A 227 -4.69 -5.69 12.62
N GLY A 228 -5.70 -6.37 13.18
CA GLY A 228 -5.70 -6.77 14.58
C GLY A 228 -5.54 -5.60 15.57
N ARG A 229 -4.73 -5.84 16.60
CA ARG A 229 -4.42 -4.85 17.65
C ARG A 229 -3.52 -3.76 17.10
N TRP A 230 -2.57 -4.11 16.24
CA TRP A 230 -1.63 -3.13 15.70
C TRP A 230 -2.34 -2.04 14.90
N ARG A 231 -3.37 -2.39 14.13
CA ARG A 231 -4.21 -1.39 13.47
C ARG A 231 -4.91 -0.47 14.46
N THR A 232 -5.50 -1.00 15.53
CA THR A 232 -6.15 -0.19 16.57
C THR A 232 -5.17 0.82 17.16
N ASP A 233 -3.96 0.38 17.47
CA ASP A 233 -2.91 1.25 18.02
C ASP A 233 -2.51 2.33 16.99
N CYS A 234 -2.39 1.98 15.71
CA CYS A 234 -2.10 2.93 14.64
C CYS A 234 -3.21 3.98 14.49
N THR A 235 -4.48 3.57 14.55
CA THR A 235 -5.62 4.49 14.48
C THR A 235 -5.61 5.47 15.66
N ALA A 236 -5.48 4.96 16.89
CA ALA A 236 -5.41 5.81 18.08
C ALA A 236 -4.26 6.82 18.00
N CYS A 237 -3.09 6.38 17.52
CA CYS A 237 -1.93 7.25 17.33
C CYS A 237 -2.16 8.40 16.34
N ILE A 238 -2.90 8.14 15.25
CA ILE A 238 -3.23 9.16 14.25
C ILE A 238 -4.26 10.15 14.81
N ASP A 239 -5.26 9.67 15.55
CA ASP A 239 -6.33 10.50 16.11
C ASP A 239 -5.85 11.41 17.27
N GLU A 240 -4.89 10.96 18.08
CA GLU A 240 -4.43 11.68 19.28
C GLU A 240 -3.34 12.74 19.05
N ALA A 241 -3.02 13.09 17.79
CA ALA A 241 -1.98 14.08 17.45
C ALA A 241 -0.62 13.82 18.17
N ALA A 242 0.07 12.78 17.71
CA ALA A 242 1.52 12.56 17.80
C ALA A 242 2.18 12.24 19.17
N ALA A 243 1.53 12.39 20.32
CA ALA A 243 2.18 12.16 21.62
C ALA A 243 2.61 10.69 21.89
N GLY A 244 2.10 9.71 21.12
CA GLY A 244 2.41 8.28 21.26
C GLY A 244 3.09 7.61 20.04
N SER A 245 3.41 8.36 18.98
CA SER A 245 3.86 7.78 17.69
C SER A 245 5.21 7.07 17.72
N ALA A 246 6.09 7.46 18.65
CA ALA A 246 7.45 6.95 18.71
C ALA A 246 7.53 5.41 18.87
N GLY A 247 6.61 4.83 19.65
CA GLY A 247 6.59 3.38 19.89
C GLY A 247 6.16 2.57 18.67
N LEU A 248 5.20 3.07 17.88
CA LEU A 248 4.71 2.38 16.68
C LEU A 248 5.64 2.59 15.48
N GLU A 249 6.25 3.77 15.36
CA GLU A 249 7.28 4.00 14.35
C GLU A 249 8.54 3.16 14.61
N ALA A 250 8.85 2.83 15.87
CA ALA A 250 9.98 1.95 16.20
C ALA A 250 9.84 0.56 15.56
N VAL A 251 8.63 -0.02 15.55
CA VAL A 251 8.37 -1.30 14.87
C VAL A 251 8.74 -1.22 13.40
N TRP A 252 8.31 -0.15 12.71
CA TRP A 252 8.62 0.04 11.30
C TRP A 252 10.09 0.31 11.02
N LEU A 253 10.76 1.10 11.88
CA LEU A 253 12.19 1.36 11.75
C LEU A 253 13.01 0.07 11.88
N ASP A 254 12.67 -0.82 12.82
CA ASP A 254 13.34 -2.10 12.99
C ASP A 254 13.06 -3.06 11.83
N VAL A 255 11.83 -3.10 11.32
CA VAL A 255 11.48 -3.86 10.10
C VAL A 255 12.31 -3.38 8.91
N LEU A 256 12.36 -2.06 8.66
CA LEU A 256 13.12 -1.48 7.54
C LEU A 256 14.62 -1.79 7.67
N ARG A 257 15.18 -1.68 8.88
CA ARG A 257 16.59 -2.03 9.15
C ARG A 257 16.85 -3.51 8.90
N ALA A 258 15.97 -4.40 9.36
CA ALA A 258 16.12 -5.84 9.15
C ALA A 258 16.08 -6.20 7.65
N LEU A 259 15.18 -5.58 6.89
CA LEU A 259 15.06 -5.75 5.44
C LEU A 259 16.30 -5.22 4.71
N GLU A 260 16.78 -4.03 5.06
CA GLU A 260 17.98 -3.44 4.46
C GLU A 260 19.22 -4.32 4.68
N LEU A 261 19.43 -4.80 5.91
CA LEU A 261 20.52 -5.72 6.23
C LEU A 261 20.41 -7.00 5.43
N ARG A 262 19.20 -7.53 5.27
CA ARG A 262 18.98 -8.75 4.50
C ARG A 262 19.27 -8.56 3.02
N LEU A 263 18.81 -7.47 2.40
CA LEU A 263 19.10 -7.16 0.98
C LEU A 263 20.61 -7.10 0.72
N LYS A 264 21.39 -6.44 1.61
CA LYS A 264 22.86 -6.39 1.51
C LYS A 264 23.53 -7.76 1.63
N GLN A 265 22.91 -8.72 2.33
CA GLN A 265 23.41 -10.09 2.46
C GLN A 265 23.08 -10.95 1.23
N LEU A 266 21.94 -10.71 0.57
CA LEU A 266 21.61 -11.39 -0.70
C LEU A 266 22.70 -11.14 -1.73
N SER A 267 23.10 -9.87 -1.89
CA SER A 267 24.19 -9.47 -2.78
C SER A 267 25.50 -10.22 -2.56
N ARG A 268 25.89 -10.42 -1.29
CA ARG A 268 27.16 -11.08 -0.96
C ARG A 268 27.15 -12.59 -1.23
N ALA A 269 25.96 -13.20 -1.19
CA ALA A 269 25.82 -14.65 -1.35
C ALA A 269 25.89 -15.09 -2.83
N GLU A 270 25.64 -14.19 -3.77
CA GLU A 270 25.66 -14.47 -5.21
C GLU A 270 27.03 -14.20 -5.86
N THR A 271 27.95 -13.55 -5.15
CA THR A 271 29.34 -13.30 -5.61
C THR A 271 30.33 -14.41 -5.18
N LEU A 272 29.88 -15.42 -4.42
CA LEU A 272 30.68 -16.55 -3.91
C LEU A 272 30.35 -17.85 -4.66
#